data_AF-T0YA78-F1
#
_entry.id   AF-T0YA78-F1
#
_cell.length_a   1.000
_cell.length_b   1.000
_cell.length_c   1.000
_cell.angle_alpha   90.00
_cell.angle_beta   90.00
_cell.angle_gamma   90.00
#
_symmetry.space_group_name_H-M   'P 1'
#
loop_
_entity.id
_entity.type
_entity.pdbx_description
1 polymer ?
#
loop_
_entity_poly.entity_id
_entity_poly.type
_entity_poly.pdbx_seq_one_letter_code
_entity_poly.pdbx_strand_id
1 'polypeptide(L)'
;MDQKRLVALDMDGVLTKHPSSWSYVHRHFGVDNSLNYAAYRSGKLSYPAFITEDVKLWLSKKNPIKGMEIMELMREIPLMDNLYAGLSELRKKGYHVAIVSGGISWLADRISEKFTFDKVYSNSIDMDS
;
A
#
# COMPACT_ATOMS: atom_id res chain seq x y z
N MET A 1 23.48 22.10 16.89
CA MET A 1 23.36 20.94 15.98
C MET A 1 21.94 20.91 15.46
N ASP A 2 21.76 20.91 14.14
CA ASP A 2 20.43 20.67 13.55
C ASP A 2 19.99 19.25 13.88
N GLN A 3 18.92 19.13 14.67
CA GLN A 3 18.37 17.83 15.04
C GLN A 3 17.57 17.29 13.85
N LYS A 4 18.07 16.24 13.20
CA LYS A 4 17.33 15.56 12.13
C LYS A 4 16.06 14.93 12.71
N ARG A 5 14.90 15.31 12.17
CA ARG A 5 13.58 14.83 12.61
C ARG A 5 12.87 14.13 11.46
N LEU A 6 12.36 12.94 11.70
CA LEU A 6 11.67 12.11 10.72
C LEU A 6 10.33 11.66 11.29
N VAL A 7 9.26 11.74 10.48
CA VAL A 7 8.00 11.04 10.72
C VAL A 7 7.84 9.99 9.63
N ALA A 8 7.77 8.72 10.02
CA ALA A 8 7.39 7.62 9.14
C ALA A 8 5.92 7.28 9.38
N LEU A 9 5.13 7.25 8.30
CA LEU A 9 3.71 6.98 8.33
C LEU A 9 3.43 5.66 7.62
N ASP A 10 2.59 4.83 8.21
CA ASP A 10 1.91 3.78 7.45
C ASP A 10 0.94 4.42 6.44
N MET A 11 0.49 3.65 5.45
CA MET A 11 -0.35 4.11 4.35
C MET A 11 -1.79 3.61 4.48
N ASP A 12 -1.99 2.30 4.56
CA ASP A 12 -3.31 1.69 4.61
C ASP A 12 -3.99 2.00 5.95
N GLY A 13 -5.20 2.55 5.92
CA GLY A 13 -5.92 2.97 7.13
C GLY A 13 -5.34 4.19 7.86
N VAL A 14 -4.20 4.74 7.40
CA VAL A 14 -3.55 5.92 7.99
C VAL A 14 -3.55 7.11 7.03
N LEU A 15 -2.93 6.97 5.85
CA LEU A 15 -3.02 8.00 4.79
C LEU A 15 -4.28 7.81 3.93
N THR A 16 -4.87 6.62 3.99
CA THR A 16 -6.08 6.24 3.29
C THR A 16 -7.18 5.84 4.27
N LYS A 17 -8.45 6.00 3.88
CA LYS A 17 -9.59 5.59 4.72
C LYS A 17 -9.79 4.07 4.71
N HIS A 18 -9.32 3.38 3.67
CA HIS A 18 -9.47 1.95 3.57
C HIS A 18 -8.31 1.24 4.31
N PRO A 19 -8.57 0.24 5.18
CA PRO A 19 -7.55 -0.34 6.05
C PRO A 19 -6.55 -1.27 5.36
N SER A 20 -6.74 -1.60 4.08
CA SER A 20 -5.83 -2.49 3.35
C SER A 20 -6.00 -2.39 1.84
N SER A 21 -4.96 -2.01 1.11
CA SER A 21 -4.98 -2.01 -0.36
C SER A 21 -5.13 -3.43 -0.92
N TRP A 22 -4.50 -4.42 -0.28
CA TRP A 22 -4.61 -5.84 -0.65
C TRP A 22 -6.04 -6.36 -0.51
N SER A 23 -6.70 -6.10 0.63
CA SER A 23 -8.11 -6.47 0.83
C SER A 23 -9.04 -5.78 -0.16
N TYR A 24 -8.72 -4.55 -0.59
CA TYR A 24 -9.49 -3.86 -1.62
C TYR A 24 -9.47 -4.65 -2.94
N VAL A 25 -8.29 -5.10 -3.36
CA VAL A 25 -8.13 -5.95 -4.56
C VAL A 25 -8.78 -7.33 -4.37
N HIS A 26 -8.61 -7.97 -3.20
CA HIS A 26 -9.25 -9.25 -2.90
C HIS A 26 -10.77 -9.20 -3.09
N ARG A 27 -11.42 -8.15 -2.57
CA ARG A 27 -12.87 -7.99 -2.70
C ARG A 27 -13.30 -7.71 -4.13
N HIS A 28 -12.51 -6.94 -4.90
CA HIS A 28 -12.81 -6.71 -6.31
C HIS A 28 -12.87 -8.02 -7.10
N PHE A 29 -11.90 -8.92 -6.91
CA PHE A 29 -11.89 -10.23 -7.58
C PHE A 29 -12.74 -11.30 -6.89
N GLY A 30 -13.35 -11.00 -5.73
CA GLY A 30 -14.14 -11.96 -4.97
C GLY A 30 -13.32 -13.16 -4.49
N VAL A 31 -12.12 -12.91 -3.96
CA VAL A 31 -11.26 -13.94 -3.35
C VAL A 31 -11.15 -13.75 -1.85
N ASP A 32 -10.91 -14.85 -1.15
CA ASP A 32 -10.65 -14.88 0.29
C ASP A 32 -9.21 -15.34 0.54
N ASN A 33 -8.41 -14.50 1.20
CA ASN A 33 -7.02 -14.79 1.52
C ASN A 33 -6.82 -15.31 2.96
N SER A 34 -7.89 -15.68 3.68
CA SER A 34 -7.82 -16.11 5.08
C SER A 34 -6.85 -17.28 5.32
N LEU A 35 -6.77 -18.23 4.38
CA LEU A 35 -5.83 -19.35 4.46
C LEU A 35 -4.37 -18.90 4.31
N ASN A 36 -4.08 -18.05 3.33
CA ASN A 36 -2.76 -17.47 3.10
C ASN A 36 -2.32 -16.66 4.31
N TYR A 37 -3.22 -15.83 4.85
CA TYR A 37 -2.97 -15.02 6.03
C TYR A 37 -2.68 -15.88 7.26
N ALA A 38 -3.49 -16.93 7.51
CA ALA A 38 -3.25 -17.85 8.62
C ALA A 38 -1.89 -18.57 8.49
N ALA A 39 -1.54 -19.02 7.27
CA ALA A 39 -0.26 -19.65 7.01
C ALA A 39 0.92 -18.69 7.26
N TYR A 40 0.84 -17.45 6.80
CA TYR A 40 1.82 -16.40 7.09
C TYR A 40 1.95 -16.14 8.60
N ARG A 41 0.82 -15.94 9.29
CA ARG A 41 0.79 -15.67 10.74
C ARG A 41 1.36 -16.81 11.58
N SER A 42 1.25 -18.04 11.11
CA SER A 42 1.85 -19.23 11.74
C SER A 42 3.32 -19.48 11.36
N GLY A 43 3.92 -18.66 10.49
CA GLY A 43 5.29 -18.82 10.00
C GLY A 43 5.45 -19.92 8.93
N LYS A 44 4.35 -20.49 8.42
CA LYS A 44 4.38 -21.49 7.33
C LYS A 44 4.68 -20.85 5.98
N LEU A 45 4.27 -19.59 5.79
CA LEU A 45 4.66 -18.77 4.65
C LEU A 45 5.60 -17.66 5.13
N SER A 46 6.69 -17.44 4.40
CA SER A 46 7.47 -16.21 4.51
C SER A 46 6.65 -15.02 3.99
N TYR A 47 7.03 -13.79 4.31
CA TYR A 47 6.33 -12.61 3.81
C TYR A 47 6.30 -12.53 2.27
N PRO A 48 7.42 -12.74 1.53
CA PRO A 48 7.37 -12.78 0.07
C PRO A 48 6.48 -13.90 -0.48
N ALA A 49 6.48 -15.08 0.17
CA ALA A 49 5.61 -16.18 -0.25
C ALA A 49 4.14 -15.86 -0.02
N PHE A 50 3.79 -15.22 1.10
CA PHE A 50 2.43 -14.74 1.38
C PHE A 50 1.92 -13.79 0.30
N ILE A 51 2.71 -12.78 -0.07
CA ILE A 51 2.37 -11.84 -1.15
C ILE A 51 2.20 -12.58 -2.48
N THR A 52 3.08 -13.53 -2.79
CA THR A 52 3.01 -14.34 -4.01
C THR A 52 1.72 -15.17 -4.09
N GLU A 53 1.31 -15.81 -2.99
CA GLU A 53 0.07 -16.59 -2.94
C GLU A 53 -1.18 -15.71 -3.04
N ASP A 54 -1.16 -14.49 -2.49
CA ASP A 54 -2.27 -13.53 -2.64
C ASP A 54 -2.44 -13.09 -4.11
N VAL A 55 -1.34 -12.82 -4.83
CA VAL A 55 -1.40 -12.53 -6.28
C VAL A 55 -1.93 -13.73 -7.07
N LYS A 56 -1.53 -14.97 -6.73
CA LYS A 56 -2.06 -16.18 -7.37
C LYS A 56 -3.58 -16.33 -7.16
N LEU A 57 -4.10 -15.94 -6.00
CA LEU A 57 -5.55 -15.92 -5.78
C LEU A 57 -6.24 -15.01 -6.79
N TRP A 58 -5.73 -13.80 -7.03
CA TRP A 58 -6.29 -12.90 -8.04
C TRP A 58 -6.26 -13.54 -9.43
N LEU A 59 -5.11 -14.11 -9.81
CA LEU A 59 -4.92 -14.76 -11.10
C LEU A 59 -5.84 -15.98 -11.31
N SER A 60 -6.23 -16.66 -10.24
CA SER A 60 -7.18 -17.78 -10.30
C SER A 60 -8.59 -17.34 -10.72
N LYS A 61 -8.94 -16.06 -10.52
CA LYS A 61 -10.22 -15.49 -10.93
C LYS A 61 -10.17 -14.84 -12.30
N LYS A 62 -9.04 -14.22 -12.63
CA LYS A 62 -8.83 -13.56 -13.91
C LYS A 62 -7.37 -13.71 -14.33
N ASN A 63 -7.12 -14.24 -15.52
CA ASN A 63 -5.77 -14.32 -16.08
C ASN A 63 -5.84 -14.08 -17.60
N PRO A 64 -5.17 -13.04 -18.14
CA PRO A 64 -4.28 -12.11 -17.45
C PRO A 64 -5.02 -11.02 -16.65
N ILE A 65 -4.41 -10.57 -15.56
CA ILE A 65 -4.72 -9.28 -14.92
C ILE A 65 -3.71 -8.27 -15.45
N LYS A 66 -4.21 -7.15 -15.96
CA LYS A 66 -3.33 -6.04 -16.38
C LYS A 66 -3.00 -5.19 -15.17
N GLY A 67 -1.74 -4.74 -15.04
CA GLY A 67 -1.35 -3.82 -13.97
C GLY A 67 -2.23 -2.56 -13.90
N MET A 68 -2.67 -2.05 -15.05
CA MET A 68 -3.60 -0.92 -15.13
C MET A 68 -4.92 -1.14 -14.37
N GLU A 69 -5.45 -2.36 -14.34
CA GLU A 69 -6.67 -2.67 -13.60
C GLU A 69 -6.46 -2.50 -12.10
N ILE A 70 -5.33 -2.97 -11.56
CA ILE A 70 -4.98 -2.77 -10.15
C ILE A 70 -4.71 -1.29 -9.85
N MET A 71 -4.04 -0.58 -10.77
CA MET A 71 -3.80 0.86 -10.62
C MET A 71 -5.11 1.66 -10.53
N GLU A 72 -6.12 1.35 -11.34
CA GLU A 72 -7.42 2.00 -11.24
C GLU A 72 -8.10 1.72 -9.89
N LEU A 73 -8.02 0.48 -9.37
CA LEU A 73 -8.52 0.18 -8.02
C LEU A 73 -7.81 1.02 -6.95
N MET A 74 -6.50 1.24 -7.09
CA MET A 74 -5.77 2.12 -6.16
C MET A 74 -6.24 3.57 -6.23
N ARG A 75 -6.78 4.03 -7.37
CA ARG A 75 -7.33 5.40 -7.52
C ARG A 75 -8.68 5.59 -6.86
N GLU A 76 -9.45 4.53 -6.69
CA GLU A 76 -10.76 4.58 -6.04
C GLU A 76 -10.68 4.72 -4.51
N ILE A 77 -9.56 4.28 -3.90
CA ILE A 77 -9.41 4.29 -2.45
C ILE A 77 -9.44 5.74 -1.91
N PRO A 78 -10.36 6.11 -1.01
CA PRO A 78 -10.39 7.48 -0.46
C PRO A 78 -9.16 7.78 0.41
N LEU A 79 -8.62 8.99 0.27
CA LEU A 79 -7.55 9.50 1.13
C LEU A 79 -8.12 10.07 2.44
N MET A 80 -7.29 10.18 3.48
CA MET A 80 -7.68 10.79 4.75
C MET A 80 -7.99 12.29 4.57
N ASP A 81 -9.08 12.79 5.16
CA ASP A 81 -9.63 14.13 4.84
C ASP A 81 -8.64 15.29 5.07
N ASN A 82 -7.77 15.16 6.07
CA ASN A 82 -6.78 16.18 6.43
C ASN A 82 -5.33 15.77 6.09
N LEU A 83 -5.15 14.80 5.18
CA LEU A 83 -3.84 14.26 4.81
C LEU A 83 -2.84 15.36 4.46
N TYR A 84 -3.18 16.20 3.47
CA TYR A 84 -2.26 17.23 2.98
C TYR A 84 -1.99 18.34 4.00
N ALA A 85 -3.00 18.72 4.78
CA ALA A 85 -2.83 19.71 5.83
C ALA A 85 -1.87 19.19 6.91
N GLY A 86 -2.04 17.94 7.36
CA GLY A 86 -1.18 17.31 8.36
C GLY A 86 0.26 17.15 7.85
N LEU A 87 0.44 16.65 6.63
CA LEU A 87 1.76 16.48 6.02
C LEU A 87 2.49 17.82 5.80
N SER A 88 1.76 18.86 5.39
CA SER A 88 2.31 20.21 5.22
C SER A 88 2.76 20.81 6.55
N GLU A 89 1.99 20.59 7.61
CA GLU A 89 2.32 21.07 8.95
C GLU A 89 3.58 20.39 9.51
N LEU A 90 3.75 19.09 9.28
CA LEU A 90 4.99 18.37 9.60
C LEU A 90 6.20 18.99 8.89
N ARG A 91 6.09 19.24 7.58
CA ARG A 91 7.17 19.89 6.82
C ARG A 91 7.49 21.30 7.32
N LYS A 92 6.48 22.13 7.60
CA LYS A 92 6.67 23.48 8.17
C LYS A 92 7.42 23.46 9.50
N LYS A 93 7.24 22.40 10.29
CA LYS A 93 7.95 22.16 11.56
C LYS A 93 9.36 21.57 11.40
N GLY A 94 9.84 21.41 10.16
CA GLY A 94 11.18 20.91 9.85
C GLY A 94 11.31 19.39 9.90
N TYR A 95 10.20 18.63 9.81
CA TYR A 95 10.27 17.18 9.71
C TYR A 95 10.47 16.73 8.27
N HIS A 96 11.34 15.74 8.08
CA HIS A 96 11.27 14.84 6.93
C HIS A 96 10.09 13.89 7.11
N VAL A 97 9.43 13.53 6.01
CA VAL A 97 8.26 12.67 6.04
C VAL A 97 8.46 11.49 5.10
N ALA A 98 8.19 10.28 5.59
CA ALA A 98 8.35 9.04 4.84
C ALA A 98 7.09 8.16 4.90
N ILE A 99 6.89 7.36 3.87
CA ILE A 99 5.92 6.25 3.88
C ILE A 99 6.69 4.94 4.14
N VAL A 100 6.20 4.13 5.07
CA VAL A 100 6.64 2.74 5.27
C VAL A 100 5.39 1.89 5.44
N SER A 101 5.07 1.08 4.42
CA SER A 101 3.83 0.29 4.43
C SER A 101 4.01 -1.10 3.84
N GLY A 102 3.16 -2.04 4.27
CA GLY A 102 2.96 -3.33 3.60
C GLY A 102 1.94 -3.27 2.46
N GLY A 103 1.37 -2.10 2.17
CA GLY A 103 0.42 -1.90 1.08
C GLY A 103 1.07 -1.91 -0.32
N ILE A 104 0.22 -1.83 -1.34
CA ILE A 104 0.59 -1.89 -2.77
C ILE A 104 1.22 -0.56 -3.20
N SER A 105 2.36 -0.62 -3.89
CA SER A 105 3.16 0.55 -4.27
C SER A 105 2.43 1.59 -5.09
N TRP A 106 1.55 1.18 -6.02
CA TRP A 106 0.78 2.14 -6.83
C TRP A 106 -0.15 3.04 -6.01
N LEU A 107 -0.58 2.63 -4.81
CA LEU A 107 -1.29 3.51 -3.90
C LEU A 107 -0.36 4.56 -3.29
N ALA A 108 0.87 4.17 -2.94
CA ALA A 108 1.89 5.09 -2.45
C ALA A 108 2.32 6.09 -3.55
N ASP A 109 2.45 5.63 -4.79
CA ASP A 109 2.75 6.47 -5.96
C ASP A 109 1.65 7.53 -6.15
N ARG A 110 0.38 7.12 -6.15
CA ARG A 110 -0.77 8.03 -6.23
C ARG A 110 -0.75 9.09 -5.12
N ILE A 111 -0.48 8.70 -3.88
CA ILE A 111 -0.40 9.66 -2.77
C ILE A 111 0.77 10.63 -2.99
N SER A 112 1.88 10.13 -3.52
CA SER A 112 3.10 10.89 -3.81
C SER A 112 2.96 11.87 -4.98
N GLU A 113 1.99 11.69 -5.88
CA GLU A 113 1.66 12.67 -6.93
C GLU A 113 1.20 14.02 -6.36
N LYS A 114 0.63 14.01 -5.16
CA LYS A 114 0.03 15.19 -4.52
C LYS A 114 0.85 15.73 -3.35
N PHE A 115 1.78 14.94 -2.82
CA PHE A 115 2.68 15.35 -1.75
C PHE A 115 4.04 14.68 -1.90
N THR A 116 5.12 15.46 -1.86
CA THR A 116 6.47 14.91 -1.91
C THR A 116 6.86 14.30 -0.57
N PHE A 117 7.23 13.02 -0.57
CA PHE A 117 7.84 12.33 0.57
C PHE A 117 9.36 12.24 0.39
N ASP A 118 10.10 12.26 1.50
CA ASP A 118 11.56 12.12 1.49
C ASP A 118 11.99 10.66 1.21
N LYS A 119 11.17 9.69 1.64
CA LYS A 119 11.32 8.26 1.38
C LYS A 119 9.96 7.56 1.28
N VAL A 120 9.87 6.55 0.42
CA VAL A 120 8.68 5.71 0.27
C VAL A 120 9.12 4.25 0.18
N TYR A 121 8.59 3.41 1.06
CA TYR A 121 8.80 1.96 1.07
C TYR A 121 7.44 1.27 1.11
N SER A 122 7.17 0.43 0.11
CA SER A 122 5.92 -0.31 -0.07
C SER A 122 6.17 -1.58 -0.91
N ASN A 123 5.16 -2.42 -1.07
CA ASN A 123 5.28 -3.64 -1.89
C ASN A 123 5.03 -3.32 -3.36
N SER A 124 6.09 -3.43 -4.17
CA SER A 124 5.95 -3.44 -5.62
C SER A 124 5.43 -4.80 -6.09
N ILE A 125 4.43 -4.78 -6.96
CA ILE A 125 3.98 -5.97 -7.66
C ILE A 125 4.61 -5.92 -9.03
N ASP A 126 5.47 -6.89 -9.30
CA ASP A 126 6.01 -7.07 -10.64
C ASP A 126 4.93 -7.70 -11.52
N MET A 127 4.50 -6.96 -12.53
CA MET A 127 3.53 -7.40 -13.53
C MET A 127 4.13 -7.17 -14.91
N ASP A 128 5.13 -7.98 -15.24
CA ASP A 128 5.66 -8.17 -16.60
C ASP A 128 4.99 -9.44 -17.21
N SER A 129 4.55 -9.52 -18.46
CA SER A 129 4.71 -8.70 -19.68
C SER A 129 3.43 -8.75 -20.52
#